data_AF-A0A4D6KRK8-F1
#
_entry.id   AF-A0A4D6KRK8-F1
#
_cell.length_a   1.000
_cell.length_b   1.000
_cell.length_c   1.000
_cell.angle_alpha   90.00
_cell.angle_beta   90.00
_cell.angle_gamma   90.00
#
_symmetry.space_group_name_H-M   'P 1'
#
loop_
_entity.id
_entity.type
_entity.pdbx_description
1 polymer ?
#
loop_
_entity_poly.entity_id
_entity_poly.type
_entity_poly.pdbx_seq_one_letter_code
_entity_poly.pdbx_strand_id
1 'polypeptide(L)'
;MEKKKNRRIKRKRKEKPSARELHRPRYSDANAIFALLLASLCSRPNSVIFINKCLFKLRRSLLISQTSLTSTLALLPTLLRSTRVEIVCLAADIIGAASLVSFDANEEIASDSETVKGLISLLHSRKRKVLLSACNAILDFSTTTFARRQLLKFSALNKLMFVFLQIFDGLECVCLWSEGDGSFCSLKIGIKEDKLSLVFLTATVVLINACEAEQLQGIPQSLSEAFLGILKQIRVRVNDQEVIKGAGKWNEEGHLCKSSITVSNLAECIFRLSINAPQLTGSLSFEVVQRGLFGASDTSFKDFISNYWEVSPFLLARTMRDPDMHDMFGAFVESLSWKGSVPSLLSSILQGLLACFPIASDEQNILNFLNEAKDRLGCPMVYQQDIRVVKTERQSTKEMHYFRYFNSGCIKEPQYFTYHEILKCGQAYNEGYTVALRGLEFRYQSISAIADTLALMFGQPSVGANLYLTPPNSQGLACHFDDHCVFVCQIFGSKQWTVYSPPSQLLPRLYDNLLGSVVDCTKAGRREFFLREGDILYIPRGFPHKAYTESGVGDGSPEFSLHLTLSIEVEPPFE
;
A
#
# COMPACT_ATOMS: atom_id res chain seq x y z
N MET A 1 9.08 -106.87 -2.17
CA MET A 1 7.90 -106.14 -2.70
C MET A 1 8.34 -104.83 -3.30
N GLU A 2 7.69 -104.48 -4.41
CA GLU A 2 8.15 -103.61 -5.49
C GLU A 2 8.05 -102.10 -5.24
N LYS A 3 8.70 -101.38 -6.17
CA LYS A 3 8.72 -99.94 -6.44
C LYS A 3 7.33 -99.34 -6.66
N LYS A 4 7.10 -98.08 -6.22
CA LYS A 4 7.12 -96.86 -7.09
C LYS A 4 6.60 -95.57 -6.40
N LYS A 5 7.49 -94.55 -6.46
CA LYS A 5 7.31 -93.12 -6.83
C LYS A 5 6.26 -92.20 -6.15
N ASN A 6 6.86 -91.17 -5.53
CA ASN A 6 6.65 -89.71 -5.70
C ASN A 6 5.39 -89.03 -5.12
N ARG A 7 5.61 -88.23 -4.06
CA ARG A 7 5.11 -86.84 -3.97
C ARG A 7 6.21 -85.90 -3.44
N ARG A 8 6.48 -84.84 -4.21
CA ARG A 8 7.43 -83.76 -3.92
C ARG A 8 6.90 -82.89 -2.76
N ILE A 9 7.73 -82.61 -1.75
CA ILE A 9 7.56 -81.47 -0.84
C ILE A 9 8.88 -80.71 -0.79
N LYS A 10 8.89 -79.49 -1.34
CA LYS A 10 10.00 -78.53 -1.24
C LYS A 10 10.03 -77.96 0.18
N ARG A 11 11.18 -78.08 0.87
CA ARG A 11 11.50 -77.37 2.11
C ARG A 11 11.57 -75.86 1.84
N LYS A 12 10.72 -75.05 2.49
CA LYS A 12 10.91 -73.59 2.59
C LYS A 12 12.03 -73.30 3.60
N ARG A 13 13.09 -72.62 3.13
CA ARG A 13 14.13 -72.00 3.97
C ARG A 13 13.51 -70.87 4.79
N LYS A 14 13.90 -70.74 6.07
CA LYS A 14 13.66 -69.55 6.89
C LYS A 14 14.36 -68.35 6.22
N GLU A 15 13.59 -67.34 5.84
CA GLU A 15 14.13 -66.05 5.40
C GLU A 15 14.63 -65.26 6.63
N LYS A 16 15.81 -64.67 6.50
CA LYS A 16 16.30 -63.61 7.40
C LYS A 16 15.42 -62.37 7.22
N PRO A 17 15.11 -61.60 8.27
CA PRO A 17 14.35 -60.37 8.10
C PRO A 17 15.16 -59.39 7.24
N SER A 18 14.47 -58.77 6.27
CA SER A 18 15.05 -57.75 5.39
C SER A 18 15.31 -56.46 6.15
N ALA A 19 16.28 -55.66 5.67
CA ALA A 19 16.73 -54.38 6.23
C ALA A 19 15.65 -53.26 6.30
N ARG A 20 14.37 -53.57 6.14
CA ARG A 20 13.23 -52.63 6.18
C ARG A 20 12.49 -52.57 7.53
N GLU A 21 12.90 -53.35 8.53
CA GLU A 21 12.30 -53.29 9.88
C GLU A 21 13.03 -52.37 10.88
N LEU A 22 14.10 -51.66 10.47
CA LEU A 22 14.91 -50.84 11.38
C LEU A 22 14.47 -49.36 11.54
N HIS A 23 13.43 -48.90 10.86
CA HIS A 23 13.00 -47.50 10.90
C HIS A 23 11.48 -47.35 11.07
N ARG A 24 11.00 -47.59 12.28
CA ARG A 24 9.81 -46.90 12.82
C ARG A 24 10.27 -46.11 14.05
N PRO A 25 10.17 -44.77 14.07
CA PRO A 25 10.44 -44.02 15.29
C PRO A 25 9.35 -44.37 16.30
N ARG A 26 9.74 -45.04 17.39
CA ARG A 26 8.84 -45.36 18.49
C ARG A 26 8.60 -44.09 19.30
N TYR A 27 7.37 -43.93 19.78
CA TYR A 27 6.91 -42.95 20.77
C TYR A 27 7.82 -42.80 22.02
N SER A 28 8.78 -43.73 22.23
CA SER A 28 9.69 -43.77 23.38
C SER A 28 10.91 -42.85 23.31
N ASP A 29 11.20 -42.20 22.17
CA ASP A 29 12.42 -41.37 22.04
C ASP A 29 12.28 -39.97 22.67
N ALA A 30 11.10 -39.34 22.57
CA ALA A 30 10.86 -37.98 23.10
C ALA A 30 10.89 -37.93 24.64
N ASN A 31 10.23 -38.87 25.33
CA ASN A 31 10.26 -38.96 26.79
C ASN A 31 11.66 -39.30 27.33
N ALA A 32 12.42 -40.13 26.62
CA ALA A 32 13.80 -40.42 26.96
C ALA A 32 14.69 -39.17 26.79
N ILE A 33 14.52 -38.43 25.69
CA ILE A 33 15.22 -37.16 25.45
C ILE A 33 14.87 -36.13 26.53
N PHE A 34 13.61 -36.01 26.93
CA PHE A 34 13.16 -35.13 28.02
C PHE A 34 13.82 -35.49 29.36
N ALA A 35 13.75 -36.76 29.78
CA ALA A 35 14.35 -37.20 31.05
C ALA A 35 15.87 -36.96 31.08
N LEU A 36 16.54 -37.22 29.95
CA LEU A 36 17.97 -36.97 29.77
C LEU A 36 18.31 -35.47 29.82
N LEU A 37 17.49 -34.62 29.20
CA LEU A 37 17.63 -33.16 29.26
C LEU A 37 17.45 -32.63 30.68
N LEU A 38 16.38 -33.05 31.36
CA LEU A 38 16.09 -32.67 32.74
C LEU A 38 17.23 -33.07 33.69
N ALA A 39 17.68 -34.32 33.63
CA ALA A 39 18.80 -34.81 34.44
C ALA A 39 20.10 -34.04 34.17
N SER A 40 20.33 -33.66 32.91
CA SER A 40 21.53 -32.90 32.51
C SER A 40 21.47 -31.44 32.96
N LEU A 41 20.28 -30.83 32.97
CA LEU A 41 20.07 -29.47 33.50
C LEU A 41 20.30 -29.42 35.02
N CYS A 42 19.98 -30.50 35.73
CA CYS A 42 20.21 -30.62 37.18
C CYS A 42 21.67 -30.92 37.57
N SER A 43 22.56 -31.24 36.61
CA SER A 43 23.94 -31.71 36.88
C SER A 43 25.03 -30.78 36.30
N ARG A 44 26.19 -30.59 36.97
CA ARG A 44 27.39 -29.86 36.44
C ARG A 44 28.66 -30.75 36.48
N PRO A 45 29.73 -30.50 35.67
CA PRO A 45 29.91 -29.54 34.57
C PRO A 45 29.97 -30.19 33.15
N ASN A 46 29.95 -31.53 33.04
CA ASN A 46 30.03 -32.26 31.76
C ASN A 46 28.68 -32.39 31.01
N SER A 47 27.64 -31.71 31.46
CA SER A 47 26.28 -31.84 30.91
C SER A 47 26.06 -31.12 29.57
N VAL A 48 26.88 -30.14 29.18
CA VAL A 48 26.55 -29.28 28.03
C VAL A 48 26.68 -29.96 26.67
N ILE A 49 27.71 -30.79 26.49
CA ILE A 49 27.83 -31.61 25.26
C ILE A 49 26.60 -32.51 25.13
N PHE A 50 26.12 -33.02 26.26
CA PHE A 50 24.98 -33.92 26.31
C PHE A 50 23.65 -33.18 26.08
N ILE A 51 23.46 -32.00 26.68
CA ILE A 51 22.33 -31.10 26.42
C ILE A 51 22.27 -30.76 24.93
N ASN A 52 23.39 -30.33 24.33
CA ASN A 52 23.44 -29.99 22.90
C ASN A 52 23.08 -31.22 22.02
N LYS A 53 23.60 -32.42 22.35
CA LYS A 53 23.25 -33.66 21.63
C LYS A 53 21.75 -33.98 21.74
N CYS A 54 21.16 -33.83 22.92
CA CYS A 54 19.74 -34.06 23.13
C CYS A 54 18.88 -33.05 22.37
N LEU A 55 19.22 -31.76 22.42
CA LEU A 55 18.50 -30.72 21.68
C LEU A 55 18.59 -30.91 20.17
N PHE A 56 19.75 -31.32 19.65
CA PHE A 56 19.91 -31.59 18.22
C PHE A 56 19.08 -32.79 17.76
N LYS A 57 19.03 -33.86 18.56
CA LYS A 57 18.14 -35.01 18.32
C LYS A 57 16.67 -34.60 18.37
N LEU A 58 16.28 -33.77 19.34
CA LEU A 58 14.91 -33.28 19.47
C LEU A 58 14.48 -32.48 18.24
N ARG A 59 15.30 -31.51 17.81
CA ARG A 59 15.05 -30.71 16.60
C ARG A 59 14.88 -31.58 15.36
N ARG A 60 15.70 -32.62 15.21
CA ARG A 60 15.58 -33.56 14.09
C ARG A 60 14.33 -34.43 14.19
N SER A 61 13.95 -34.87 15.40
CA SER A 61 12.74 -35.66 15.65
C SER A 61 11.47 -34.88 15.34
N LEU A 62 11.43 -33.59 15.68
CA LEU A 62 10.35 -32.65 15.37
C LEU A 62 10.01 -32.63 13.88
N LEU A 63 11.02 -32.66 13.01
CA LEU A 63 10.85 -32.64 11.55
C LEU A 63 10.36 -33.98 10.97
N ILE A 64 10.42 -35.08 11.74
CA ILE A 64 10.20 -36.45 11.25
C ILE A 64 8.93 -37.09 11.85
N SER A 65 8.45 -36.60 13.01
CA SER A 65 7.40 -37.26 13.80
C SER A 65 6.50 -36.27 14.53
N GLN A 66 5.17 -36.38 14.34
CA GLN A 66 4.13 -35.64 15.08
C GLN A 66 3.89 -36.22 16.50
N THR A 67 4.94 -36.42 17.28
CA THR A 67 4.84 -36.89 18.68
C THR A 67 4.44 -35.76 19.61
N SER A 68 3.60 -36.03 20.63
CA SER A 68 3.26 -35.07 21.69
C SER A 68 4.54 -34.56 22.38
N LEU A 69 4.75 -33.24 22.33
CA LEU A 69 5.97 -32.56 22.77
C LEU A 69 5.88 -31.91 24.16
N THR A 70 4.71 -31.97 24.80
CA THR A 70 4.34 -31.27 26.03
C THR A 70 5.42 -31.31 27.11
N SER A 71 5.94 -32.50 27.42
CA SER A 71 6.99 -32.67 28.43
C SER A 71 8.26 -31.89 28.07
N THR A 72 8.67 -31.91 26.80
CA THR A 72 9.93 -31.30 26.36
C THR A 72 9.83 -29.79 26.21
N LEU A 73 8.64 -29.27 25.88
CA LEU A 73 8.36 -27.83 25.82
C LEU A 73 8.45 -27.18 27.21
N ALA A 74 8.12 -27.90 28.28
CA ALA A 74 8.22 -27.40 29.66
C ALA A 74 9.65 -26.99 30.08
N LEU A 75 10.69 -27.45 29.37
CA LEU A 75 12.09 -27.08 29.65
C LEU A 75 12.53 -25.80 28.93
N LEU A 76 11.78 -25.32 27.93
CA LEU A 76 12.15 -24.18 27.10
C LEU A 76 12.42 -22.90 27.90
N PRO A 77 11.62 -22.50 28.91
CA PRO A 77 11.90 -21.29 29.68
C PRO A 77 13.29 -21.33 30.34
N THR A 78 13.67 -22.50 30.85
CA THR A 78 14.98 -22.71 31.52
C THR A 78 16.13 -22.70 30.52
N LEU A 79 15.94 -23.31 29.34
CA LEU A 79 16.95 -23.33 28.28
C LEU A 79 17.20 -21.94 27.69
N LEU A 80 16.14 -21.13 27.52
CA LEU A 80 16.22 -19.75 27.03
C LEU A 80 16.96 -18.82 28.00
N ARG A 81 16.93 -19.12 29.31
CA ARG A 81 17.68 -18.39 30.36
C ARG A 81 19.15 -18.80 30.48
N SER A 82 19.62 -19.74 29.66
CA SER A 82 21.01 -20.20 29.70
C SER A 82 22.00 -19.09 29.32
N THR A 83 23.16 -19.05 29.98
CA THR A 83 24.25 -18.12 29.62
C THR A 83 25.03 -18.58 28.38
N ARG A 84 24.81 -19.81 27.92
CA ARG A 84 25.54 -20.41 26.79
C ARG A 84 24.80 -20.20 25.47
N VAL A 85 25.51 -19.58 24.52
CA VAL A 85 24.99 -19.23 23.18
C VAL A 85 24.40 -20.42 22.45
N GLU A 86 25.07 -21.56 22.47
CA GLU A 86 24.65 -22.77 21.77
C GLU A 86 23.29 -23.27 22.26
N ILE A 87 23.12 -23.36 23.58
CA ILE A 87 21.88 -23.84 24.21
C ILE A 87 20.73 -22.89 23.86
N VAL A 88 20.96 -21.58 24.01
CA VAL A 88 19.94 -20.55 23.73
C VAL A 88 19.53 -20.56 22.24
N CYS A 89 20.50 -20.60 21.33
CA CYS A 89 20.23 -20.68 19.89
C CYS A 89 19.45 -21.95 19.53
N LEU A 90 19.86 -23.11 20.06
CA LEU A 90 19.12 -24.36 19.80
C LEU A 90 17.71 -24.32 20.39
N ALA A 91 17.51 -23.74 21.57
CA ALA A 91 16.19 -23.59 22.17
C ALA A 91 15.27 -22.70 21.33
N ALA A 92 15.76 -21.56 20.85
CA ALA A 92 15.02 -20.69 19.93
C ALA A 92 14.70 -21.42 18.61
N ASP A 93 15.69 -22.09 18.00
CA ASP A 93 15.50 -22.86 16.77
C ASP A 93 14.46 -24.00 16.95
N ILE A 94 14.39 -24.62 18.13
CA ILE A 94 13.37 -25.64 18.47
C ILE A 94 12.00 -25.00 18.56
N ILE A 95 11.87 -23.82 19.17
CA ILE A 95 10.60 -23.09 19.23
C ILE A 95 10.09 -22.78 17.83
N GLY A 96 10.95 -22.21 16.96
CA GLY A 96 10.56 -21.93 15.58
C GLY A 96 10.14 -23.18 14.82
N ALA A 97 10.96 -24.25 14.89
CA ALA A 97 10.63 -25.50 14.23
C ALA A 97 9.31 -26.11 14.74
N ALA A 98 9.11 -26.19 16.06
CA ALA A 98 7.88 -26.72 16.66
C ALA A 98 6.65 -25.90 16.26
N SER A 99 6.80 -24.58 16.16
CA SER A 99 5.74 -23.66 15.73
C SER A 99 5.26 -23.90 14.30
N LEU A 100 6.11 -24.46 13.43
CA LEU A 100 5.78 -24.80 12.04
C LEU A 100 5.28 -26.24 11.87
N VAL A 101 5.49 -27.10 12.87
CA VAL A 101 5.11 -28.53 12.79
C VAL A 101 3.60 -28.71 12.88
N SER A 102 2.92 -28.00 13.79
CA SER A 102 1.46 -28.03 13.91
C SER A 102 0.91 -26.77 14.59
N PHE A 103 -0.37 -26.50 14.33
CA PHE A 103 -1.11 -25.43 14.99
C PHE A 103 -1.16 -25.65 16.52
N ASP A 104 -1.44 -26.88 16.97
CA ASP A 104 -1.50 -27.23 18.39
C ASP A 104 -0.18 -26.97 19.13
N ALA A 105 0.96 -27.30 18.52
CA ALA A 105 2.27 -27.07 19.12
C ALA A 105 2.60 -25.58 19.22
N ASN A 106 2.21 -24.80 18.20
CA ASN A 106 2.33 -23.34 18.22
C ASN A 106 1.48 -22.73 19.35
N GLU A 107 0.22 -23.16 19.48
CA GLU A 107 -0.70 -22.68 20.51
C GLU A 107 -0.26 -23.09 21.94
N GLU A 108 0.29 -24.30 22.11
CA GLU A 108 0.87 -24.76 23.38
C GLU A 108 2.05 -23.89 23.80
N ILE A 109 2.98 -23.60 22.89
CA ILE A 109 4.11 -22.68 23.14
C ILE A 109 3.60 -21.27 23.46
N ALA A 110 2.60 -20.80 22.72
CA ALA A 110 2.04 -19.46 22.91
C ALA A 110 1.29 -19.30 24.23
N SER A 111 0.71 -20.38 24.74
CA SER A 111 0.05 -20.40 26.05
C SER A 111 1.04 -20.30 27.21
N ASP A 112 2.29 -20.73 27.02
CA ASP A 112 3.36 -20.58 28.00
C ASP A 112 4.01 -19.18 27.95
N SER A 113 3.50 -18.30 28.81
CA SER A 113 4.01 -16.93 28.94
C SER A 113 5.50 -16.85 29.27
N GLU A 114 6.07 -17.82 29.99
CA GLU A 114 7.49 -17.80 30.37
C GLU A 114 8.38 -18.18 29.19
N THR A 115 7.93 -19.10 28.33
CA THR A 115 8.62 -19.40 27.06
C THR A 115 8.58 -18.18 26.14
N VAL A 116 7.42 -17.54 25.96
CA VAL A 116 7.28 -16.36 25.10
C VAL A 116 8.13 -15.19 25.59
N LYS A 117 8.06 -14.84 26.88
CA LYS A 117 8.93 -13.80 27.46
C LYS A 117 10.41 -14.16 27.37
N GLY A 118 10.75 -15.44 27.57
CA GLY A 118 12.09 -15.96 27.43
C GLY A 118 12.63 -15.74 26.02
N LEU A 119 11.84 -16.05 24.99
CA LEU A 119 12.20 -15.84 23.60
C LEU A 119 12.41 -14.35 23.29
N ILE A 120 11.49 -13.48 23.72
CA ILE A 120 11.58 -12.04 23.54
C ILE A 120 12.79 -11.46 24.28
N SER A 121 13.16 -12.00 25.44
CA SER A 121 14.30 -11.54 26.23
C SER A 121 15.62 -11.66 25.46
N LEU A 122 15.72 -12.62 24.53
CA LEU A 122 16.91 -12.86 23.70
C LEU A 122 17.22 -11.68 22.76
N LEU A 123 16.24 -10.82 22.46
CA LEU A 123 16.43 -9.63 21.64
C LEU A 123 17.35 -8.59 22.30
N HIS A 124 17.63 -8.69 23.61
CA HIS A 124 18.62 -7.83 24.29
C HIS A 124 20.06 -8.33 24.16
N SER A 125 20.27 -9.48 23.50
CA SER A 125 21.61 -10.06 23.35
C SER A 125 22.47 -9.23 22.41
N ARG A 126 23.72 -8.94 22.80
CA ARG A 126 24.72 -8.32 21.91
C ARG A 126 25.28 -9.30 20.86
N LYS A 127 24.93 -10.59 20.96
CA LYS A 127 25.48 -11.63 20.09
C LYS A 127 24.59 -11.81 18.87
N ARG A 128 25.10 -11.41 17.69
CA ARG A 128 24.39 -11.52 16.39
C ARG A 128 23.78 -12.90 16.12
N LYS A 129 24.49 -13.98 16.48
CA LYS A 129 23.97 -15.36 16.34
C LYS A 129 22.71 -15.63 17.17
N VAL A 130 22.64 -15.08 18.39
CA VAL A 130 21.47 -15.21 19.26
C VAL A 130 20.31 -14.40 18.71
N LEU A 131 20.57 -13.15 18.30
CA LEU A 131 19.56 -12.27 17.67
C LEU A 131 18.95 -12.93 16.43
N LEU A 132 19.78 -13.53 15.56
CA LEU A 132 19.32 -14.21 14.36
C LEU A 132 18.42 -15.41 14.67
N SER A 133 18.84 -16.31 15.59
CA SER A 133 18.02 -17.46 16.00
C SER A 133 16.72 -17.01 16.67
N ALA A 134 16.77 -16.01 17.55
CA ALA A 134 15.59 -15.49 18.23
C ALA A 134 14.60 -14.88 17.24
N CYS A 135 15.06 -14.05 16.30
CA CYS A 135 14.19 -13.39 15.34
C CYS A 135 13.59 -14.36 14.31
N ASN A 136 14.36 -15.36 13.84
CA ASN A 136 13.79 -16.44 13.01
C ASN A 136 12.73 -17.24 13.77
N ALA A 137 13.00 -17.59 15.03
CA ALA A 137 12.02 -18.28 15.87
C ALA A 137 10.76 -17.43 16.08
N ILE A 138 10.88 -16.11 16.25
CA ILE A 138 9.74 -15.19 16.32
C ILE A 138 8.93 -15.19 15.02
N LEU A 139 9.59 -15.18 13.85
CA LEU A 139 8.91 -15.25 12.56
C LEU A 139 8.13 -16.55 12.39
N ASP A 140 8.78 -17.69 12.64
CA ASP A 140 8.18 -19.02 12.56
C ASP A 140 7.00 -19.15 13.55
N PHE A 141 7.17 -18.61 14.75
CA PHE A 141 6.14 -18.56 15.79
C PHE A 141 4.97 -17.67 15.38
N SER A 142 5.21 -16.57 14.66
CA SER A 142 4.19 -15.60 14.21
C SER A 142 3.26 -16.10 13.10
N THR A 143 3.38 -17.35 12.67
CA THR A 143 2.52 -17.94 11.63
C THR A 143 1.05 -18.05 12.04
N THR A 144 0.75 -18.08 13.35
CA THR A 144 -0.63 -18.10 13.88
C THR A 144 -1.05 -16.72 14.41
N THR A 145 -2.35 -16.45 14.41
CA THR A 145 -2.91 -15.23 15.02
C THR A 145 -2.72 -15.21 16.54
N PHE A 146 -2.85 -16.36 17.20
CA PHE A 146 -2.71 -16.47 18.65
C PHE A 146 -1.28 -16.15 19.12
N ALA A 147 -0.25 -16.72 18.46
CA ALA A 147 1.14 -16.41 18.78
C ALA A 147 1.49 -14.93 18.56
N ARG A 148 1.00 -14.33 17.45
CA ARG A 148 1.18 -12.89 17.19
C ARG A 148 0.60 -12.04 18.33
N ARG A 149 -0.61 -12.36 18.79
CA ARG A 149 -1.22 -11.68 19.95
C ARG A 149 -0.38 -11.80 21.22
N GLN A 150 0.20 -12.97 21.50
CA GLN A 150 1.08 -13.15 22.67
C GLN A 150 2.38 -12.35 22.54
N LEU A 151 3.02 -12.33 21.36
CA LEU A 151 4.20 -11.52 21.10
C LEU A 151 3.93 -10.02 21.33
N LEU A 152 2.80 -9.53 20.81
CA LEU A 152 2.37 -8.14 20.97
C LEU A 152 2.09 -7.81 22.44
N LYS A 153 1.37 -8.69 23.15
CA LYS A 153 1.09 -8.56 24.59
C LYS A 153 2.35 -8.40 25.44
N PHE A 154 3.45 -9.06 25.08
CA PHE A 154 4.73 -8.97 25.79
C PHE A 154 5.73 -7.98 25.15
N SER A 155 5.22 -7.02 24.37
CA SER A 155 5.98 -5.91 23.77
C SER A 155 7.15 -6.36 22.89
N ALA A 156 7.01 -7.49 22.18
CA ALA A 156 8.03 -7.96 21.23
C ALA A 156 8.27 -6.94 20.12
N LEU A 157 7.21 -6.27 19.64
CA LEU A 157 7.26 -5.32 18.55
C LEU A 157 8.22 -4.15 18.84
N ASN A 158 8.06 -3.49 19.98
CA ASN A 158 8.93 -2.36 20.37
C ASN A 158 10.40 -2.78 20.43
N LYS A 159 10.70 -4.00 20.91
CA LYS A 159 12.06 -4.53 20.97
C LYS A 159 12.63 -4.83 19.58
N LEU A 160 11.82 -5.42 18.69
CA LEU A 160 12.24 -5.70 17.32
C LEU A 160 12.53 -4.40 16.55
N MET A 161 11.65 -3.42 16.64
CA MET A 161 11.84 -2.09 16.04
C MET A 161 13.11 -1.43 16.57
N PHE A 162 13.31 -1.43 17.89
CA PHE A 162 14.48 -0.81 18.51
C PHE A 162 15.79 -1.48 18.06
N VAL A 163 15.85 -2.81 18.08
CA VAL A 163 17.06 -3.54 17.65
C VAL A 163 17.29 -3.34 16.16
N PHE A 164 16.24 -3.38 15.33
CA PHE A 164 16.35 -3.11 13.89
C PHE A 164 17.02 -1.76 13.62
N LEU A 165 16.54 -0.69 14.26
CA LEU A 165 17.10 0.66 14.10
C LEU A 165 18.56 0.77 14.58
N GLN A 166 19.03 -0.13 15.44
CA GLN A 166 20.43 -0.16 15.89
C GLN A 166 21.36 -0.92 14.94
N ILE A 167 20.85 -1.89 14.19
CA ILE A 167 21.65 -2.77 13.32
C ILE A 167 21.53 -2.40 11.84
N PHE A 168 20.51 -1.63 11.47
CA PHE A 168 20.28 -1.17 10.11
C PHE A 168 21.33 -0.11 9.75
N ASP A 169 22.25 -0.48 8.86
CA ASP A 169 23.38 0.36 8.46
C ASP A 169 23.04 1.26 7.27
N GLY A 170 21.92 1.00 6.58
CA GLY A 170 21.37 1.88 5.56
C GLY A 170 20.88 1.13 4.33
N LEU A 171 20.06 1.81 3.55
CA LEU A 171 19.51 1.26 2.32
C LEU A 171 20.52 1.46 1.18
N GLU A 172 21.17 0.40 0.70
CA GLU A 172 22.08 0.46 -0.48
C GLU A 172 21.32 0.20 -1.79
N CYS A 173 20.61 -0.92 -1.89
CA CYS A 173 19.94 -1.35 -3.10
C CYS A 173 18.68 -2.14 -2.77
N VAL A 174 17.65 -1.97 -3.59
CA VAL A 174 16.38 -2.68 -3.49
C VAL A 174 16.10 -3.38 -4.82
N CYS A 175 15.60 -4.60 -4.78
CA CYS A 175 15.15 -5.31 -5.98
C CYS A 175 13.74 -5.89 -5.79
N LEU A 176 13.09 -6.22 -6.89
CA LEU A 176 11.85 -6.96 -6.91
C LEU A 176 12.09 -8.31 -7.59
N TRP A 177 11.46 -9.36 -7.08
CA TRP A 177 11.35 -10.61 -7.82
C TRP A 177 9.94 -11.16 -7.74
N SER A 178 9.61 -11.90 -8.78
CA SER A 178 8.40 -12.71 -8.84
C SER A 178 8.75 -14.16 -8.54
N GLU A 179 7.90 -14.82 -7.75
CA GLU A 179 7.91 -16.28 -7.58
C GLU A 179 6.85 -16.96 -8.48
N GLY A 180 6.24 -16.23 -9.43
CA GLY A 180 5.22 -16.74 -10.37
C GLY A 180 4.75 -15.69 -11.39
N ASP A 181 3.52 -15.82 -11.92
CA ASP A 181 2.83 -14.82 -12.75
C ASP A 181 2.02 -13.80 -11.92
N GLY A 182 2.39 -13.64 -10.64
CA GLY A 182 1.64 -12.86 -9.67
C GLY A 182 1.58 -11.35 -9.96
N SER A 183 0.54 -10.71 -9.42
CA SER A 183 0.34 -9.26 -9.49
C SER A 183 1.51 -8.47 -8.88
N PHE A 184 1.69 -7.21 -9.27
CA PHE A 184 2.73 -6.32 -8.72
C PHE A 184 2.75 -6.30 -7.18
N CYS A 185 1.58 -6.34 -6.55
CA CYS A 185 1.45 -6.34 -5.09
C CYS A 185 2.05 -7.58 -4.41
N SER A 186 2.07 -8.71 -5.12
CA SER A 186 2.62 -9.99 -4.64
C SER A 186 4.13 -10.11 -4.82
N LEU A 187 4.76 -9.19 -5.56
CA LEU A 187 6.20 -9.18 -5.75
C LEU A 187 6.91 -9.02 -4.40
N LYS A 188 7.95 -9.80 -4.21
CA LYS A 188 8.76 -9.77 -2.99
C LYS A 188 9.88 -8.76 -3.13
N ILE A 189 10.19 -8.11 -2.01
CA ILE A 189 11.17 -7.03 -1.93
C ILE A 189 12.51 -7.60 -1.47
N GLY A 190 13.55 -7.39 -2.27
CA GLY A 190 14.94 -7.61 -1.89
C GLY A 190 15.60 -6.37 -1.38
N ILE A 191 16.41 -6.52 -0.34
CA ILE A 191 17.27 -5.44 0.12
C ILE A 191 18.69 -6.00 0.18
N LYS A 192 19.63 -5.28 -0.43
CA LYS A 192 21.06 -5.59 -0.34
C LYS A 192 21.57 -5.14 1.02
N GLU A 193 21.32 -5.97 2.02
CA GLU A 193 21.71 -5.73 3.40
C GLU A 193 22.05 -7.04 4.09
N ASP A 194 22.56 -6.94 5.31
CA ASP A 194 22.90 -8.12 6.08
C ASP A 194 21.66 -8.94 6.42
N LYS A 195 21.83 -10.27 6.45
CA LYS A 195 20.74 -11.22 6.71
C LYS A 195 20.01 -10.91 8.03
N LEU A 196 20.70 -10.33 9.02
CA LEU A 196 20.09 -10.01 10.32
C LEU A 196 19.07 -8.88 10.19
N SER A 197 19.43 -7.74 9.58
CA SER A 197 18.51 -6.61 9.42
C SER A 197 17.28 -6.99 8.62
N LEU A 198 17.44 -7.83 7.58
CA LEU A 198 16.30 -8.28 6.78
C LEU A 198 15.31 -9.14 7.57
N VAL A 199 15.81 -10.03 8.43
CA VAL A 199 14.97 -10.89 9.28
C VAL A 199 14.23 -10.03 10.33
N PHE A 200 14.90 -9.02 10.89
CA PHE A 200 14.28 -8.07 11.81
C PHE A 200 13.22 -7.19 11.15
N LEU A 201 13.51 -6.66 9.95
CA LEU A 201 12.55 -5.91 9.14
C LEU A 201 11.30 -6.76 8.88
N THR A 202 11.50 -8.01 8.45
CA THR A 202 10.42 -8.95 8.16
C THR A 202 9.57 -9.23 9.41
N ALA A 203 10.21 -9.54 10.54
CA ALA A 203 9.50 -9.80 11.80
C ALA A 203 8.68 -8.59 12.27
N THR A 204 9.26 -7.40 12.12
CA THR A 204 8.62 -6.14 12.49
C THR A 204 7.40 -5.85 11.60
N VAL A 205 7.54 -5.97 10.28
CA VAL A 205 6.43 -5.78 9.32
C VAL A 205 5.30 -6.78 9.59
N VAL A 206 5.62 -8.07 9.79
CA VAL A 206 4.63 -9.12 10.08
C VAL A 206 3.83 -8.81 11.35
N LEU A 207 4.48 -8.32 12.40
CA LEU A 207 3.80 -7.99 13.65
C LEU A 207 3.00 -6.68 13.57
N ILE A 208 3.50 -5.64 12.89
CA ILE A 208 2.74 -4.40 12.67
C ILE A 208 1.46 -4.70 11.89
N ASN A 209 1.55 -5.49 10.82
CA ASN A 209 0.38 -5.86 10.01
C ASN A 209 -0.63 -6.75 10.77
N ALA A 210 -0.22 -7.32 11.90
CA ALA A 210 -1.08 -8.09 12.78
C ALA A 210 -1.66 -7.28 13.95
N CYS A 211 -1.25 -6.01 14.12
CA CYS A 211 -1.71 -5.19 15.23
C CYS A 211 -3.15 -4.69 15.03
N GLU A 212 -3.89 -4.61 16.13
CA GLU A 212 -5.14 -3.85 16.23
C GLU A 212 -4.84 -2.36 16.53
N ALA A 213 -5.81 -1.46 16.37
CA ALA A 213 -5.61 -0.01 16.52
C ALA A 213 -4.99 0.37 17.89
N GLU A 214 -5.49 -0.22 18.97
CA GLU A 214 -4.99 0.02 20.33
C GLU A 214 -3.52 -0.39 20.50
N GLN A 215 -3.11 -1.48 19.83
CA GLN A 215 -1.73 -1.98 19.90
C GLN A 215 -0.78 -1.07 19.12
N LEU A 216 -1.22 -0.48 18.01
CA LEU A 216 -0.46 0.51 17.26
C LEU A 216 -0.24 1.79 18.07
N GLN A 217 -1.24 2.23 18.86
CA GLN A 217 -1.11 3.37 19.77
C GLN A 217 -0.10 3.13 20.90
N GLY A 218 0.16 1.87 21.25
CA GLY A 218 1.18 1.49 22.24
C GLY A 218 2.63 1.59 21.76
N ILE A 219 2.86 1.88 20.47
CA ILE A 219 4.20 2.04 19.89
C ILE A 219 4.70 3.47 20.22
N PRO A 220 5.91 3.63 20.81
CA PRO A 220 6.46 4.96 21.05
C PRO A 220 6.56 5.78 19.75
N GLN A 221 6.10 7.03 19.77
CA GLN A 221 6.03 7.89 18.59
C GLN A 221 7.38 8.01 17.86
N SER A 222 8.46 8.28 18.59
CA SER A 222 9.81 8.40 18.01
C SER A 222 10.27 7.12 17.31
N LEU A 223 9.85 5.96 17.81
CA LEU A 223 10.18 4.66 17.23
C LEU A 223 9.36 4.40 15.96
N SER A 224 8.08 4.74 16.00
CA SER A 224 7.17 4.68 14.84
C SER A 224 7.67 5.57 13.71
N GLU A 225 8.00 6.83 14.00
CA GLU A 225 8.47 7.82 13.02
C GLU A 225 9.79 7.40 12.36
N ALA A 226 10.77 6.96 13.16
CA ALA A 226 12.07 6.50 12.64
C ALA A 226 11.90 5.27 11.71
N PHE A 227 11.10 4.30 12.15
CA PHE A 227 10.85 3.09 11.34
C PHE A 227 10.04 3.41 10.08
N LEU A 228 8.98 4.23 10.19
CA LEU A 228 8.17 4.71 9.06
C LEU A 228 9.02 5.45 8.02
N GLY A 229 9.99 6.25 8.47
CA GLY A 229 10.96 6.91 7.59
C GLY A 229 11.74 5.93 6.73
N ILE A 230 12.23 4.82 7.31
CA ILE A 230 12.93 3.76 6.58
C ILE A 230 11.99 3.04 5.61
N LEU A 231 10.77 2.69 6.04
CA LEU A 231 9.78 2.04 5.16
C LEU A 231 9.44 2.93 3.94
N LYS A 232 9.29 4.24 4.14
CA LYS A 232 9.07 5.21 3.05
C LYS A 232 10.26 5.25 2.10
N GLN A 233 11.50 5.19 2.58
CA GLN A 233 12.68 5.11 1.73
C GLN A 233 12.72 3.82 0.91
N ILE A 234 12.43 2.67 1.53
CA ILE A 234 12.31 1.38 0.83
C ILE A 234 11.24 1.51 -0.26
N ARG A 235 10.08 2.09 0.07
CA ARG A 235 8.97 2.28 -0.85
C ARG A 235 9.34 3.10 -2.08
N VAL A 236 10.03 4.23 -1.89
CA VAL A 236 10.48 5.09 -2.99
C VAL A 236 11.37 4.30 -3.96
N ARG A 237 12.28 3.47 -3.44
CA ARG A 237 13.18 2.65 -4.29
C ARG A 237 12.49 1.47 -4.96
N VAL A 238 11.53 0.83 -4.29
CA VAL A 238 10.70 -0.22 -4.90
C VAL A 238 9.94 0.29 -6.12
N ASN A 239 9.50 1.55 -6.05
CA ASN A 239 8.78 2.22 -7.13
C ASN A 239 9.70 2.76 -8.25
N ASP A 240 11.03 2.59 -8.13
CA ASP A 240 11.97 2.99 -9.18
C ASP A 240 11.76 2.15 -10.44
N GLN A 241 11.73 2.80 -11.60
CA GLN A 241 11.42 2.14 -12.87
C GLN A 241 12.41 1.06 -13.26
N GLU A 242 13.70 1.23 -12.95
CA GLU A 242 14.72 0.24 -13.27
C GLU A 242 14.58 -1.00 -12.37
N VAL A 243 14.15 -0.80 -11.13
CA VAL A 243 13.81 -1.89 -10.20
C VAL A 243 12.59 -2.67 -10.69
N ILE A 244 11.56 -1.97 -11.15
CA ILE A 244 10.34 -2.59 -11.69
C ILE A 244 10.64 -3.37 -12.99
N LYS A 245 11.40 -2.78 -13.94
CA LYS A 245 11.78 -3.45 -15.19
C LYS A 245 12.71 -4.65 -14.98
N GLY A 246 13.53 -4.59 -13.93
CA GLY A 246 14.43 -5.67 -13.54
C GLY A 246 13.73 -6.84 -12.84
N ALA A 247 12.45 -6.72 -12.46
CA ALA A 247 11.72 -7.76 -11.76
C ALA A 247 11.77 -9.09 -12.54
N GLY A 248 12.47 -10.09 -11.96
CA GLY A 248 12.63 -11.42 -12.56
C GLY A 248 13.85 -11.65 -13.45
N LYS A 249 14.70 -10.65 -13.72
CA LYS A 249 15.93 -10.78 -14.54
C LYS A 249 17.25 -10.86 -13.76
N TRP A 250 17.20 -10.85 -12.43
CA TRP A 250 18.41 -10.80 -11.61
C TRP A 250 19.02 -12.19 -11.39
N ASN A 251 20.20 -12.39 -11.97
CA ASN A 251 21.03 -13.58 -11.76
C ASN A 251 21.49 -13.67 -10.29
N GLU A 252 21.57 -14.90 -9.77
CA GLU A 252 21.99 -15.24 -8.39
C GLU A 252 23.46 -14.89 -8.06
N GLU A 253 24.10 -14.03 -8.86
CA GLU A 253 25.54 -13.69 -8.76
C GLU A 253 25.81 -12.48 -7.84
N GLY A 254 24.78 -11.85 -7.27
CA GLY A 254 24.91 -10.72 -6.34
C GLY A 254 24.49 -11.07 -4.91
N HIS A 255 25.20 -10.55 -3.91
CA HIS A 255 24.94 -10.65 -2.47
C HIS A 255 23.61 -10.01 -2.00
N LEU A 256 22.47 -10.44 -2.56
CA LEU A 256 21.13 -9.96 -2.21
C LEU A 256 20.42 -11.00 -1.34
N CYS A 257 19.99 -10.58 -0.15
CA CYS A 257 19.18 -11.43 0.74
C CYS A 257 17.71 -11.35 0.32
N LYS A 258 17.06 -12.50 0.11
CA LYS A 258 15.63 -12.57 -0.23
C LYS A 258 14.77 -12.32 1.01
N SER A 259 13.87 -11.34 1.00
CA SER A 259 12.86 -11.12 2.04
C SER A 259 11.56 -11.84 1.69
N SER A 260 10.74 -12.17 2.69
CA SER A 260 9.37 -12.60 2.44
C SER A 260 8.38 -11.43 2.36
N ILE A 261 8.83 -10.18 2.55
CA ILE A 261 7.96 -9.00 2.51
C ILE A 261 7.51 -8.73 1.06
N THR A 262 6.21 -8.69 0.84
CA THR A 262 5.62 -8.26 -0.43
C THR A 262 5.44 -6.74 -0.50
N VAL A 263 5.22 -6.21 -1.71
CA VAL A 263 4.84 -4.80 -1.91
C VAL A 263 3.58 -4.44 -1.12
N SER A 264 2.58 -5.32 -1.08
CA SER A 264 1.37 -5.12 -0.27
C SER A 264 1.65 -5.12 1.23
N ASN A 265 2.50 -6.02 1.74
CA ASN A 265 2.85 -6.04 3.16
C ASN A 265 3.55 -4.76 3.59
N LEU A 266 4.47 -4.24 2.77
CA LEU A 266 5.14 -2.97 3.01
C LEU A 266 4.13 -1.81 3.01
N ALA A 267 3.21 -1.78 2.04
CA ALA A 267 2.20 -0.72 1.93
C ALA A 267 1.22 -0.74 3.11
N GLU A 268 0.74 -1.91 3.52
CA GLU A 268 -0.10 -2.09 4.71
C GLU A 268 0.62 -1.61 5.98
N CYS A 269 1.90 -1.93 6.13
CA CYS A 269 2.69 -1.52 7.28
C CYS A 269 2.84 0.01 7.35
N ILE A 270 3.16 0.64 6.21
CA ILE A 270 3.21 2.12 6.09
C ILE A 270 1.86 2.73 6.43
N PHE A 271 0.76 2.18 5.90
CA PHE A 271 -0.59 2.66 6.16
C PHE A 271 -0.90 2.61 7.66
N ARG A 272 -0.70 1.45 8.32
CA ARG A 272 -0.99 1.25 9.74
C ARG A 272 -0.22 2.20 10.65
N LEU A 273 1.07 2.42 10.38
CA LEU A 273 1.88 3.38 11.14
C LEU A 273 1.52 4.84 10.86
N SER A 274 0.89 5.12 9.70
CA SER A 274 0.50 6.47 9.31
C SER A 274 -0.86 6.90 9.87
N ILE A 275 -1.75 5.97 10.28
CA ILE A 275 -3.10 6.28 10.80
C ILE A 275 -3.05 7.28 11.96
N ASN A 276 -2.09 7.12 12.88
CA ASN A 276 -1.93 7.97 14.06
C ASN A 276 -0.68 8.86 13.98
N ALA A 277 -0.03 8.94 12.82
CA ALA A 277 1.08 9.87 12.67
C ALA A 277 0.53 11.29 12.84
N PRO A 278 1.21 12.19 13.60
CA PRO A 278 0.79 13.58 13.66
C PRO A 278 0.62 14.07 12.23
N GLN A 279 -0.56 14.63 11.93
CA GLN A 279 -0.92 14.98 10.56
C GLN A 279 0.22 15.81 9.96
N LEU A 280 0.88 15.24 8.94
CA LEU A 280 1.91 15.94 8.19
C LEU A 280 1.29 17.02 7.29
N THR A 281 -0.03 17.18 7.29
CA THR A 281 -0.70 18.25 6.55
C THR A 281 -0.31 19.57 7.19
N GLY A 282 0.58 20.30 6.53
CA GLY A 282 0.70 21.73 6.77
C GLY A 282 -0.64 22.32 6.38
N SER A 283 -1.54 22.49 7.33
CA SER A 283 -2.82 23.16 7.08
C SER A 283 -2.49 24.54 6.53
N LEU A 284 -2.93 24.80 5.29
CA LEU A 284 -2.92 26.14 4.76
C LEU A 284 -3.90 26.96 5.59
N SER A 285 -3.52 28.18 5.93
CA SER A 285 -4.45 29.03 6.68
C SER A 285 -5.71 29.27 5.84
N PHE A 286 -6.85 29.33 6.51
CA PHE A 286 -8.14 29.68 5.91
C PHE A 286 -8.05 30.97 5.07
N GLU A 287 -7.24 31.94 5.53
CA GLU A 287 -7.02 33.22 4.84
C GLU A 287 -6.32 33.04 3.49
N VAL A 288 -5.32 32.16 3.39
CA VAL A 288 -4.60 31.89 2.13
C VAL A 288 -5.52 31.23 1.12
N VAL A 289 -6.30 30.23 1.54
CA VAL A 289 -7.24 29.54 0.64
C VAL A 289 -8.39 30.45 0.23
N GLN A 290 -8.93 31.25 1.16
CA GLN A 290 -9.99 32.21 0.84
C GLN A 290 -9.48 33.28 -0.15
N ARG A 291 -8.30 33.87 0.09
CA ARG A 291 -7.69 34.81 -0.86
C ARG A 291 -7.34 34.12 -2.18
N GLY A 292 -6.94 32.86 -2.14
CA GLY A 292 -6.64 32.04 -3.32
C GLY A 292 -7.87 31.67 -4.16
N LEU A 293 -9.07 31.57 -3.59
CA LEU A 293 -10.30 31.31 -4.35
C LEU A 293 -11.08 32.57 -4.74
N PHE A 294 -11.08 33.62 -3.91
CA PHE A 294 -11.93 34.80 -4.08
C PHE A 294 -11.15 36.09 -4.36
N GLY A 295 -9.81 36.03 -4.32
CA GLY A 295 -8.92 37.19 -4.50
C GLY A 295 -9.04 38.20 -3.36
N ALA A 296 -8.45 39.38 -3.55
CA ALA A 296 -8.69 40.56 -2.71
C ALA A 296 -10.00 41.31 -3.08
N SER A 297 -10.88 40.67 -3.84
CA SER A 297 -12.09 41.29 -4.40
C SER A 297 -13.15 41.58 -3.33
N ASP A 298 -14.11 42.44 -3.66
CA ASP A 298 -15.24 42.79 -2.79
C ASP A 298 -16.19 41.61 -2.50
N THR A 299 -16.08 40.51 -3.26
CA THR A 299 -16.86 39.29 -3.04
C THR A 299 -16.26 38.48 -1.90
N SER A 300 -16.76 38.72 -0.68
CA SER A 300 -16.42 37.90 0.48
C SER A 300 -16.96 36.47 0.28
N PHE A 301 -16.41 35.49 1.03
CA PHE A 301 -16.98 34.13 1.07
C PHE A 301 -18.49 34.14 1.36
N LYS A 302 -18.95 35.06 2.21
CA LYS A 302 -20.37 35.25 2.53
C LYS A 302 -21.18 35.73 1.32
N ASP A 303 -20.65 36.63 0.53
CA ASP A 303 -21.29 37.11 -0.70
C ASP A 303 -21.32 36.01 -1.76
N PHE A 304 -20.26 35.20 -1.83
CA PHE A 304 -20.21 34.01 -2.68
C PHE A 304 -21.33 33.03 -2.33
N ILE A 305 -21.43 32.64 -1.06
CA ILE A 305 -22.48 31.73 -0.56
C ILE A 305 -23.88 32.28 -0.83
N SER A 306 -24.07 33.59 -0.69
CA SER A 306 -25.41 34.20 -0.83
C SER A 306 -25.87 34.34 -2.29
N ASN A 307 -24.95 34.54 -3.23
CA ASN A 307 -25.30 34.96 -4.60
C ASN A 307 -24.95 33.93 -5.69
N TYR A 308 -24.00 33.01 -5.42
CA TYR A 308 -23.44 32.14 -6.46
C TYR A 308 -23.54 30.66 -6.12
N TRP A 309 -23.32 30.27 -4.86
CA TRP A 309 -23.36 28.87 -4.42
C TRP A 309 -24.67 28.18 -4.84
N GLU A 310 -24.56 27.11 -5.63
CA GLU A 310 -25.71 26.36 -6.21
C GLU A 310 -26.62 27.16 -7.16
N VAL A 311 -26.34 28.43 -7.42
CA VAL A 311 -27.23 29.34 -8.16
C VAL A 311 -26.71 29.66 -9.56
N SER A 312 -25.43 30.02 -9.69
CA SER A 312 -24.91 30.53 -10.96
C SER A 312 -23.40 30.37 -11.10
N PRO A 313 -22.91 29.96 -12.29
CA PRO A 313 -21.50 30.05 -12.66
C PRO A 313 -20.91 31.44 -12.42
N PHE A 314 -19.69 31.44 -11.88
CA PHE A 314 -18.95 32.63 -11.47
C PHE A 314 -17.49 32.51 -11.93
N LEU A 315 -17.01 33.48 -12.71
CA LEU A 315 -15.61 33.57 -13.14
C LEU A 315 -14.90 34.62 -12.30
N LEU A 316 -13.85 34.20 -11.61
CA LEU A 316 -12.87 35.09 -11.02
C LEU A 316 -11.69 35.21 -12.00
N ALA A 317 -11.68 36.28 -12.78
CA ALA A 317 -10.57 36.61 -13.67
C ALA A 317 -9.43 37.25 -12.86
N ARG A 318 -8.23 36.67 -12.91
CA ARG A 318 -7.07 37.19 -12.19
C ARG A 318 -6.11 37.91 -13.13
N THR A 319 -5.53 39.01 -12.64
CA THR A 319 -4.41 39.66 -13.34
C THR A 319 -3.11 39.01 -12.90
N MET A 320 -2.18 38.77 -13.85
CA MET A 320 -0.82 38.20 -13.67
C MET A 320 0.08 38.84 -12.59
N ARG A 321 -0.38 39.89 -11.89
CA ARG A 321 0.34 40.62 -10.84
C ARG A 321 -0.22 40.39 -9.44
N ASP A 322 -1.07 39.38 -9.25
CA ASP A 322 -1.58 39.01 -7.94
C ASP A 322 -0.62 38.00 -7.27
N PRO A 323 0.18 38.40 -6.27
CA PRO A 323 1.11 37.51 -5.59
C PRO A 323 0.42 36.35 -4.86
N ASP A 324 -0.89 36.43 -4.62
CA ASP A 324 -1.63 35.48 -3.78
C ASP A 324 -1.93 34.14 -4.49
N MET A 325 -1.95 34.07 -5.83
CA MET A 325 -2.07 32.80 -6.56
C MET A 325 -0.80 31.94 -6.47
N HIS A 326 0.36 32.60 -6.39
CA HIS A 326 1.63 31.92 -6.12
C HIS A 326 1.68 31.33 -4.71
N ASP A 327 0.85 31.81 -3.78
CA ASP A 327 0.78 31.26 -2.43
C ASP A 327 -0.06 29.97 -2.36
N MET A 328 -1.23 29.93 -3.01
CA MET A 328 -2.12 28.77 -2.92
C MET A 328 -1.62 27.55 -3.70
N PHE A 329 -1.34 27.68 -5.01
CA PHE A 329 -0.93 26.56 -5.86
C PHE A 329 0.59 26.51 -6.13
N GLY A 330 1.37 27.48 -5.63
CA GLY A 330 2.80 27.60 -5.93
C GLY A 330 3.60 26.34 -5.64
N ALA A 331 3.44 25.78 -4.44
CA ALA A 331 4.13 24.54 -4.06
C ALA A 331 3.79 23.35 -4.98
N PHE A 332 2.54 23.25 -5.45
CA PHE A 332 2.16 22.24 -6.44
C PHE A 332 2.81 22.53 -7.80
N VAL A 333 2.72 23.77 -8.29
CA VAL A 333 3.31 24.19 -9.58
C VAL A 333 4.82 23.97 -9.63
N GLU A 334 5.53 24.30 -8.55
CA GLU A 334 6.96 24.05 -8.40
C GLU A 334 7.29 22.56 -8.47
N SER A 335 6.45 21.71 -7.84
CA SER A 335 6.64 20.25 -7.85
C SER A 335 6.52 19.63 -9.25
N LEU A 336 5.82 20.28 -10.19
CA LEU A 336 5.64 19.81 -11.57
C LEU A 336 6.92 19.93 -12.40
N SER A 337 7.95 20.66 -11.94
CA SER A 337 9.26 20.78 -12.58
C SER A 337 9.17 21.05 -14.10
N TRP A 338 8.26 21.94 -14.51
CA TRP A 338 7.97 22.22 -15.92
C TRP A 338 9.23 22.70 -16.67
N LYS A 339 9.67 21.91 -17.67
CA LYS A 339 10.85 22.21 -18.52
C LYS A 339 10.48 22.68 -19.93
N GLY A 340 9.24 23.12 -20.16
CA GLY A 340 8.78 23.58 -21.47
C GLY A 340 8.30 22.47 -22.43
N SER A 341 8.19 21.21 -21.98
CA SER A 341 7.67 20.13 -22.83
C SER A 341 6.61 19.27 -22.13
N VAL A 342 5.51 18.99 -22.82
CA VAL A 342 4.40 18.19 -22.29
C VAL A 342 4.79 16.76 -21.92
N PRO A 343 5.62 16.03 -22.69
CA PRO A 343 6.09 14.71 -22.28
C PRO A 343 6.82 14.74 -20.92
N SER A 344 7.63 15.76 -20.65
CA SER A 344 8.31 15.91 -19.36
C SER A 344 7.32 16.17 -18.21
N LEU A 345 6.27 16.95 -18.47
CA LEU A 345 5.20 17.23 -17.50
C LEU A 345 4.39 15.98 -17.18
N LEU A 346 3.99 15.22 -18.21
CA LEU A 346 3.29 13.94 -18.03
C LEU A 346 4.11 12.96 -17.20
N SER A 347 5.42 12.86 -17.47
CA SER A 347 6.31 12.05 -16.64
C SER A 347 6.35 12.56 -15.20
N SER A 348 6.48 13.87 -14.99
CA SER A 348 6.54 14.47 -13.65
C SER A 348 5.25 14.29 -12.86
N ILE A 349 4.08 14.27 -13.52
CA ILE A 349 2.78 14.06 -12.88
C ILE A 349 2.55 12.58 -12.58
N LEU A 350 2.80 11.70 -13.56
CA LEU A 350 2.33 10.31 -13.49
C LEU A 350 3.34 9.34 -12.85
N GLN A 351 4.63 9.68 -12.86
CA GLN A 351 5.67 8.76 -12.40
C GLN A 351 5.63 8.57 -10.88
N GLY A 352 5.62 7.30 -10.46
CA GLY A 352 5.64 6.93 -9.03
C GLY A 352 4.28 6.99 -8.34
N LEU A 353 3.22 7.41 -9.04
CA LEU A 353 1.86 7.41 -8.52
C LEU A 353 1.29 6.00 -8.36
N LEU A 354 0.50 5.81 -7.30
CA LEU A 354 -0.10 4.54 -6.90
C LEU A 354 -1.62 4.58 -7.04
N ALA A 355 -2.29 3.43 -6.97
CA ALA A 355 -3.75 3.46 -6.89
C ALA A 355 -4.21 4.06 -5.55
N CYS A 356 -5.21 4.93 -5.63
CA CYS A 356 -5.95 5.45 -4.51
C CYS A 356 -7.33 4.79 -4.55
N PHE A 357 -7.55 3.80 -3.67
CA PHE A 357 -8.84 3.13 -3.60
C PHE A 357 -9.87 4.04 -2.94
N PRO A 358 -11.09 4.15 -3.50
CA PRO A 358 -12.15 4.92 -2.87
C PRO A 358 -12.47 4.32 -1.50
N ILE A 359 -12.66 5.18 -0.52
CA ILE A 359 -13.18 4.82 0.79
C ILE A 359 -14.67 5.18 0.75
N ALA A 360 -15.54 4.28 1.19
CA ALA A 360 -16.97 4.56 1.25
C ALA A 360 -17.21 5.69 2.26
N SER A 361 -18.13 6.61 1.96
CA SER A 361 -18.42 7.77 2.83
C SER A 361 -18.99 7.35 4.19
N ASP A 362 -19.63 6.18 4.26
CA ASP A 362 -20.15 5.57 5.48
C ASP A 362 -19.13 4.72 6.25
N GLU A 363 -17.88 4.61 5.77
CA GLU A 363 -16.83 3.88 6.46
C GLU A 363 -16.32 4.64 7.69
N GLN A 364 -16.72 4.16 8.86
CA GLN A 364 -16.32 4.75 10.15
C GLN A 364 -15.01 4.19 10.69
N ASN A 365 -14.58 3.01 10.22
CA ASN A 365 -13.37 2.35 10.70
C ASN A 365 -12.41 2.07 9.54
N ILE A 366 -11.38 2.91 9.44
CA ILE A 366 -10.35 2.81 8.40
C ILE A 366 -9.66 1.43 8.32
N LEU A 367 -9.68 0.63 9.39
CA LEU A 367 -9.15 -0.73 9.38
C LEU A 367 -10.04 -1.74 8.63
N ASN A 368 -11.34 -1.49 8.50
CA ASN A 368 -12.24 -2.28 7.67
C ASN A 368 -11.84 -2.14 6.20
N PHE A 369 -11.74 -0.90 5.72
CA PHE A 369 -11.16 -0.58 4.40
C PHE A 369 -9.80 -1.27 4.21
N LEU A 370 -8.91 -1.18 5.21
CA LEU A 370 -7.60 -1.82 5.10
C LEU A 370 -7.70 -3.33 4.90
N ASN A 371 -8.62 -4.02 5.60
CA ASN A 371 -8.82 -5.45 5.44
C ASN A 371 -9.28 -5.84 4.03
N GLU A 372 -10.06 -4.98 3.38
CA GLU A 372 -10.54 -5.17 2.00
C GLU A 372 -9.45 -4.85 0.97
N ALA A 373 -8.64 -3.81 1.23
CA ALA A 373 -7.67 -3.29 0.28
C ALA A 373 -6.26 -3.89 0.44
N LYS A 374 -5.93 -4.54 1.56
CA LYS A 374 -4.54 -4.94 1.93
C LYS A 374 -3.77 -5.65 0.82
N ASP A 375 -4.41 -6.56 0.08
CA ASP A 375 -3.75 -7.37 -0.96
C ASP A 375 -3.51 -6.58 -2.26
N ARG A 376 -4.12 -5.39 -2.37
CA ARG A 376 -4.04 -4.48 -3.51
C ARG A 376 -3.28 -3.19 -3.17
N LEU A 377 -3.00 -2.94 -1.90
CA LEU A 377 -2.28 -1.73 -1.49
C LEU A 377 -0.90 -1.65 -2.13
N GLY A 378 -0.58 -0.44 -2.59
CA GLY A 378 0.68 -0.17 -3.24
C GLY A 378 0.77 -0.68 -4.68
N CYS A 379 -0.33 -1.06 -5.32
CA CYS A 379 -0.35 -1.29 -6.76
C CYS A 379 -0.13 0.02 -7.54
N PRO A 380 0.29 -0.08 -8.83
CA PRO A 380 0.23 1.05 -9.74
C PRO A 380 -1.21 1.57 -9.89
N MET A 381 -1.36 2.79 -10.40
CA MET A 381 -2.67 3.39 -10.70
C MET A 381 -3.56 2.43 -11.51
N VAL A 382 -4.87 2.50 -11.32
CA VAL A 382 -5.86 1.68 -12.03
C VAL A 382 -6.59 2.54 -13.06
N TYR A 383 -6.65 2.07 -14.31
CA TYR A 383 -7.37 2.79 -15.37
C TYR A 383 -8.89 2.84 -15.08
N GLN A 384 -9.53 3.94 -15.43
CA GLN A 384 -10.93 4.30 -15.09
C GLN A 384 -11.22 4.60 -13.61
N GLN A 385 -10.40 4.11 -12.68
CA GLN A 385 -10.47 4.47 -11.27
C GLN A 385 -9.66 5.74 -11.00
N ASP A 386 -8.33 5.65 -11.16
CA ASP A 386 -7.39 6.72 -10.86
C ASP A 386 -7.13 7.63 -12.07
N ILE A 387 -7.08 7.05 -13.27
CA ILE A 387 -6.70 7.76 -14.49
C ILE A 387 -7.59 7.39 -15.66
N ARG A 388 -7.96 8.39 -16.48
CA ARG A 388 -8.66 8.24 -17.76
C ARG A 388 -7.88 8.96 -18.84
N VAL A 389 -7.81 8.37 -20.04
CA VAL A 389 -7.24 9.01 -21.22
C VAL A 389 -8.31 9.04 -22.29
N VAL A 390 -8.93 10.21 -22.47
CA VAL A 390 -10.22 10.37 -23.14
C VAL A 390 -10.22 11.52 -24.14
N LYS A 391 -11.03 11.37 -25.18
CA LYS A 391 -11.26 12.39 -26.21
C LYS A 391 -12.72 12.37 -26.62
N THR A 392 -13.30 13.53 -26.84
CA THR A 392 -14.63 13.65 -27.43
C THR A 392 -14.51 13.89 -28.93
N GLU A 393 -15.16 13.05 -29.72
CA GLU A 393 -15.27 13.28 -31.15
C GLU A 393 -16.25 14.41 -31.45
N ARG A 394 -15.82 15.38 -32.26
CA ARG A 394 -16.63 16.56 -32.65
C ARG A 394 -17.98 16.19 -33.27
N GLN A 395 -18.09 15.05 -33.92
CA GLN A 395 -19.29 14.65 -34.68
C GLN A 395 -20.26 13.79 -33.87
N SER A 396 -19.78 12.96 -32.94
CA SER A 396 -20.59 11.95 -32.27
C SER A 396 -20.96 12.31 -30.83
N THR A 397 -20.41 13.41 -30.27
CA THR A 397 -20.55 13.82 -28.86
C THR A 397 -20.20 12.72 -27.85
N LYS A 398 -19.54 11.66 -28.31
CA LYS A 398 -19.21 10.47 -27.54
C LYS A 398 -17.79 10.55 -27.03
N GLU A 399 -17.60 10.15 -25.78
CA GLU A 399 -16.28 9.99 -25.18
C GLU A 399 -15.63 8.70 -25.67
N MET A 400 -14.40 8.84 -26.17
CA MET A 400 -13.55 7.76 -26.65
C MET A 400 -12.37 7.60 -25.72
N HIS A 401 -12.19 6.39 -25.20
CA HIS A 401 -11.02 6.02 -24.40
C HIS A 401 -9.87 5.61 -25.31
N TYR A 402 -8.65 6.04 -24.98
CA TYR A 402 -7.45 5.66 -25.73
C TYR A 402 -7.13 4.17 -25.54
N PHE A 403 -7.10 3.73 -24.30
CA PHE A 403 -6.83 2.34 -23.94
C PHE A 403 -8.10 1.48 -24.06
N ARG A 404 -8.57 1.24 -25.29
CA ARG A 404 -9.84 0.51 -25.52
C ARG A 404 -9.81 -0.96 -25.10
N TYR A 405 -8.63 -1.57 -25.10
CA TYR A 405 -8.44 -2.96 -24.66
C TYR A 405 -8.79 -3.16 -23.18
N PHE A 406 -8.77 -2.08 -22.40
CA PHE A 406 -9.24 -2.05 -21.02
C PHE A 406 -10.77 -2.14 -20.90
N ASN A 407 -11.52 -1.87 -21.96
CA ASN A 407 -12.98 -1.95 -21.98
C ASN A 407 -13.51 -3.24 -22.63
N SER A 408 -12.63 -4.18 -22.97
CA SER A 408 -13.05 -5.50 -23.43
C SER A 408 -13.55 -6.28 -22.21
N GLY A 409 -14.87 -6.46 -22.09
CA GLY A 409 -15.55 -7.13 -20.96
C GLY A 409 -15.12 -8.58 -20.68
N CYS A 410 -14.03 -9.05 -21.29
CA CYS A 410 -13.38 -10.32 -21.03
C CYS A 410 -12.38 -10.27 -19.86
N ILE A 411 -11.94 -9.09 -19.39
CA ILE A 411 -10.95 -8.96 -18.31
C ILE A 411 -11.67 -8.65 -17.00
N LYS A 412 -11.68 -9.61 -16.06
CA LYS A 412 -12.24 -9.45 -14.70
C LYS A 412 -11.30 -8.77 -13.70
N GLU A 413 -10.04 -8.55 -14.08
CA GLU A 413 -9.01 -8.01 -13.19
C GLU A 413 -8.80 -6.50 -13.36
N PRO A 414 -8.45 -5.78 -12.27
CA PRO A 414 -8.14 -4.35 -12.34
C PRO A 414 -6.95 -4.11 -13.27
N GLN A 415 -7.12 -3.11 -14.13
CA GLN A 415 -6.18 -2.82 -15.20
C GLN A 415 -5.17 -1.79 -14.74
N TYR A 416 -4.06 -2.32 -14.24
CA TYR A 416 -2.96 -1.52 -13.74
C TYR A 416 -2.28 -0.73 -14.86
N PHE A 417 -2.09 0.55 -14.60
CA PHE A 417 -1.45 1.53 -15.44
C PHE A 417 0.05 1.50 -15.16
N THR A 418 0.78 0.68 -15.92
CA THR A 418 2.21 0.49 -15.70
C THR A 418 3.03 1.58 -16.38
N TYR A 419 4.35 1.53 -16.24
CA TYR A 419 5.27 2.43 -16.95
C TYR A 419 5.03 2.49 -18.47
N HIS A 420 4.71 1.35 -19.08
CA HIS A 420 4.48 1.30 -20.53
C HIS A 420 3.21 2.05 -20.94
N GLU A 421 2.14 1.97 -20.14
CA GLU A 421 0.93 2.77 -20.34
C GLU A 421 1.20 4.27 -20.11
N ILE A 422 2.03 4.63 -19.12
CA ILE A 422 2.45 6.03 -18.89
C ILE A 422 3.16 6.61 -20.11
N LEU A 423 4.07 5.86 -20.75
CA LEU A 423 4.72 6.31 -21.99
C LEU A 423 3.72 6.53 -23.13
N LYS A 424 2.70 5.65 -23.24
CA LYS A 424 1.63 5.80 -24.22
C LYS A 424 0.76 7.03 -23.99
N CYS A 425 0.71 7.60 -22.78
CA CYS A 425 0.03 8.89 -22.56
C CYS A 425 0.59 10.02 -23.43
N GLY A 426 1.91 10.04 -23.66
CA GLY A 426 2.52 11.04 -24.55
C GLY A 426 2.05 10.89 -26.01
N GLN A 427 1.90 9.65 -26.48
CA GLN A 427 1.36 9.36 -27.80
C GLN A 427 -0.12 9.75 -27.88
N ALA A 428 -0.93 9.33 -26.90
CA ALA A 428 -2.34 9.68 -26.80
C ALA A 428 -2.56 11.20 -26.77
N TYR A 429 -1.72 11.92 -26.02
CA TYR A 429 -1.75 13.37 -25.96
C TYR A 429 -1.52 13.99 -27.35
N ASN A 430 -0.52 13.53 -28.09
CA ASN A 430 -0.26 14.01 -29.46
C ASN A 430 -1.40 13.67 -30.44
N GLU A 431 -2.18 12.61 -30.17
CA GLU A 431 -3.38 12.24 -30.93
C GLU A 431 -4.64 13.04 -30.50
N GLY A 432 -4.50 13.99 -29.58
CA GLY A 432 -5.57 14.87 -29.13
C GLY A 432 -6.39 14.33 -27.95
N TYR A 433 -5.88 13.36 -27.19
CA TYR A 433 -6.53 12.86 -25.98
C TYR A 433 -6.14 13.69 -24.74
N THR A 434 -7.12 13.91 -23.87
CA THR A 434 -6.93 14.47 -22.54
C THR A 434 -6.52 13.37 -21.56
N VAL A 435 -5.52 13.67 -20.74
CA VAL A 435 -5.17 12.85 -19.57
C VAL A 435 -5.88 13.45 -18.36
N ALA A 436 -6.77 12.67 -17.74
CA ALA A 436 -7.53 13.03 -16.56
C ALA A 436 -7.09 12.15 -15.38
N LEU A 437 -6.50 12.76 -14.36
CA LEU A 437 -6.01 12.10 -13.15
C LEU A 437 -6.90 12.50 -11.96
N ARG A 438 -7.34 11.50 -11.19
CA ARG A 438 -8.21 11.68 -10.03
C ARG A 438 -7.45 11.60 -8.72
N GLY A 439 -8.02 12.22 -7.69
CA GLY A 439 -7.57 12.10 -6.31
C GLY A 439 -6.21 12.75 -6.08
N LEU A 440 -5.96 13.96 -6.59
CA LEU A 440 -4.70 14.66 -6.41
C LEU A 440 -4.41 15.01 -4.94
N GLU A 441 -5.45 15.19 -4.13
CA GLU A 441 -5.38 15.37 -2.68
C GLU A 441 -4.67 14.18 -2.00
N PHE A 442 -4.80 12.97 -2.53
CA PHE A 442 -4.10 11.79 -2.01
C PHE A 442 -2.65 11.65 -2.52
N ARG A 443 -2.22 12.55 -3.41
CA ARG A 443 -0.98 12.42 -4.19
C ARG A 443 0.01 13.55 -3.93
N TYR A 444 -0.51 14.75 -3.66
CA TYR A 444 0.28 15.95 -3.42
C TYR A 444 -0.13 16.58 -2.09
N GLN A 445 0.83 16.69 -1.17
CA GLN A 445 0.60 17.27 0.16
C GLN A 445 0.08 18.72 0.09
N SER A 446 0.56 19.52 -0.86
CA SER A 446 0.07 20.88 -1.09
C SER A 446 -1.39 20.90 -1.54
N ILE A 447 -1.83 19.93 -2.36
CA ILE A 447 -3.23 19.82 -2.77
C ILE A 447 -4.10 19.26 -1.64
N SER A 448 -3.60 18.30 -0.85
CA SER A 448 -4.28 17.83 0.37
C SER A 448 -4.59 18.99 1.30
N ALA A 449 -3.61 19.86 1.57
CA ALA A 449 -3.80 21.02 2.45
C ALA A 449 -4.88 21.99 1.96
N ILE A 450 -4.96 22.19 0.64
CA ILE A 450 -6.02 22.98 0.00
C ILE A 450 -7.38 22.31 0.19
N ALA A 451 -7.48 21.02 -0.14
CA ALA A 451 -8.70 20.24 -0.07
C ALA A 451 -9.25 20.17 1.37
N ASP A 452 -8.39 19.89 2.36
CA ASP A 452 -8.74 19.84 3.78
C ASP A 452 -9.28 21.19 4.27
N THR A 453 -8.62 22.29 3.88
CA THR A 453 -9.06 23.63 4.24
C THR A 453 -10.42 23.93 3.61
N LEU A 454 -10.62 23.61 2.33
CA LEU A 454 -11.91 23.81 1.67
C LEU A 454 -13.03 22.96 2.27
N ALA A 455 -12.75 21.71 2.62
CA ALA A 455 -13.70 20.85 3.33
C ALA A 455 -14.18 21.54 4.62
N LEU A 456 -13.25 22.09 5.40
CA LEU A 456 -13.58 22.89 6.60
C LEU A 456 -14.37 24.16 6.27
N MET A 457 -14.01 24.90 5.22
CA MET A 457 -14.72 26.14 4.82
C MET A 457 -16.19 25.88 4.46
N PHE A 458 -16.46 24.78 3.76
CA PHE A 458 -17.79 24.43 3.25
C PHE A 458 -18.55 23.47 4.18
N GLY A 459 -17.97 23.08 5.30
CA GLY A 459 -18.57 22.13 6.25
C GLY A 459 -18.79 20.74 5.64
N GLN A 460 -17.94 20.32 4.71
CA GLN A 460 -18.00 19.02 4.04
C GLN A 460 -16.98 18.03 4.64
N PRO A 461 -17.24 16.71 4.57
CA PRO A 461 -16.30 15.70 5.06
C PRO A 461 -15.00 15.66 4.26
N SER A 462 -15.06 15.98 2.97
CA SER A 462 -13.91 15.97 2.07
C SER A 462 -14.12 16.90 0.86
N VAL A 463 -13.04 17.16 0.14
CA VAL A 463 -13.04 17.84 -1.16
C VAL A 463 -12.18 17.03 -2.11
N GLY A 464 -12.73 16.66 -3.26
CA GLY A 464 -11.99 15.93 -4.29
C GLY A 464 -11.15 16.88 -5.14
N ALA A 465 -10.01 16.42 -5.65
CA ALA A 465 -9.18 17.19 -6.57
C ALA A 465 -8.81 16.36 -7.82
N ASN A 466 -9.19 16.85 -9.00
CA ASN A 466 -8.95 16.18 -10.29
C ASN A 466 -8.12 17.05 -11.23
N LEU A 467 -7.12 16.48 -11.89
CA LEU A 467 -6.24 17.19 -12.82
C LEU A 467 -6.52 16.78 -14.26
N TYR A 468 -6.57 17.75 -15.16
CA TYR A 468 -6.84 17.53 -16.57
C TYR A 468 -5.80 18.23 -17.44
N LEU A 469 -5.08 17.44 -18.23
CA LEU A 469 -4.16 17.93 -19.26
C LEU A 469 -4.74 17.69 -20.64
N THR A 470 -5.11 18.76 -21.34
CA THR A 470 -5.77 18.71 -22.65
C THR A 470 -4.88 19.34 -23.73
N PRO A 471 -4.59 18.64 -24.85
CA PRO A 471 -3.80 19.18 -25.95
C PRO A 471 -4.53 20.28 -26.73
N PRO A 472 -3.80 21.12 -27.50
CA PRO A 472 -4.41 22.10 -28.39
C PRO A 472 -5.42 21.48 -29.35
N ASN A 473 -6.41 22.28 -29.72
CA ASN A 473 -7.47 21.95 -30.66
C ASN A 473 -8.26 20.68 -30.30
N SER A 474 -8.44 20.39 -29.01
CA SER A 474 -9.09 19.16 -28.56
C SER A 474 -10.11 19.38 -27.44
N GLN A 475 -11.01 18.40 -27.31
CA GLN A 475 -11.97 18.26 -26.22
C GLN A 475 -11.78 16.89 -25.57
N GLY A 476 -11.63 16.87 -24.25
CA GLY A 476 -11.52 15.62 -23.48
C GLY A 476 -12.88 14.98 -23.26
N LEU A 477 -13.67 15.58 -22.37
CA LEU A 477 -14.97 15.09 -21.92
C LEU A 477 -16.12 15.62 -22.78
N ALA A 478 -17.17 14.82 -22.91
CA ALA A 478 -18.40 15.21 -23.59
C ALA A 478 -19.15 16.26 -22.75
N CYS A 479 -20.23 16.82 -23.28
CA CYS A 479 -21.07 17.71 -22.47
C CYS A 479 -21.74 16.89 -21.37
N HIS A 480 -21.52 17.29 -20.11
CA HIS A 480 -22.04 16.61 -18.91
C HIS A 480 -22.35 17.63 -17.83
N PHE A 481 -23.05 17.22 -16.77
CA PHE A 481 -23.16 17.96 -15.53
C PHE A 481 -22.72 17.06 -14.38
N ASP A 482 -22.24 17.68 -13.30
CA ASP A 482 -21.80 16.98 -12.10
C ASP A 482 -22.90 16.99 -11.03
N ASP A 483 -22.84 16.02 -10.11
CA ASP A 483 -23.61 15.94 -8.87
C ASP A 483 -23.02 16.76 -7.71
N HIS A 484 -21.89 17.42 -7.95
CA HIS A 484 -21.14 18.21 -6.99
C HIS A 484 -20.78 19.58 -7.58
N CYS A 485 -20.50 20.56 -6.70
CA CYS A 485 -20.08 21.88 -7.15
C CYS A 485 -18.58 21.88 -7.41
N VAL A 486 -18.11 22.60 -8.43
CA VAL A 486 -16.69 22.58 -8.82
C VAL A 486 -16.08 23.97 -8.91
N PHE A 487 -14.83 24.08 -8.46
CA PHE A 487 -13.93 25.19 -8.78
C PHE A 487 -12.88 24.71 -9.78
N VAL A 488 -12.97 25.18 -11.01
CA VAL A 488 -12.00 24.93 -12.08
C VAL A 488 -10.89 25.98 -11.98
N CYS A 489 -9.71 25.57 -11.55
CA CYS A 489 -8.53 26.41 -11.38
C CYS A 489 -7.56 26.19 -12.57
N GLN A 490 -7.37 27.20 -13.42
CA GLN A 490 -6.50 27.09 -14.58
C GLN A 490 -5.03 27.28 -14.18
N ILE A 491 -4.23 26.21 -14.32
CA ILE A 491 -2.83 26.16 -13.87
C ILE A 491 -1.87 26.56 -14.99
N PHE A 492 -2.01 25.97 -16.18
CA PHE A 492 -1.19 26.30 -17.36
C PHE A 492 -2.04 26.46 -18.62
N GLY A 493 -1.60 27.36 -19.50
CA GLY A 493 -2.24 27.74 -20.75
C GLY A 493 -3.69 28.19 -20.60
N SER A 494 -4.53 27.87 -21.60
CA SER A 494 -5.90 28.43 -21.66
C SER A 494 -6.95 27.43 -22.11
N LYS A 495 -8.20 27.64 -21.69
CA LYS A 495 -9.33 26.77 -22.08
C LYS A 495 -10.64 27.54 -22.23
N GLN A 496 -11.37 27.25 -23.30
CA GLN A 496 -12.71 27.78 -23.54
C GLN A 496 -13.74 26.86 -22.88
N TRP A 497 -14.52 27.40 -21.96
CA TRP A 497 -15.60 26.72 -21.26
C TRP A 497 -16.95 27.21 -21.77
N THR A 498 -17.85 26.27 -22.04
CA THR A 498 -19.26 26.56 -22.30
C THR A 498 -20.08 25.93 -21.19
N VAL A 499 -20.85 26.75 -20.48
CA VAL A 499 -21.75 26.31 -19.41
C VAL A 499 -23.19 26.64 -19.79
N TYR A 500 -24.06 25.66 -19.66
CA TYR A 500 -25.47 25.74 -19.98
C TYR A 500 -26.31 25.87 -18.71
N SER A 501 -27.48 26.49 -18.82
CA SER A 501 -28.48 26.45 -17.75
C SER A 501 -28.90 25.00 -17.48
N PRO A 502 -29.14 24.63 -16.21
CA PRO A 502 -29.54 23.28 -15.86
C PRO A 502 -30.91 22.95 -16.47
N PRO A 503 -31.14 21.70 -16.87
CA PRO A 503 -32.41 21.28 -17.48
C PRO A 503 -33.57 21.27 -16.46
N SER A 504 -33.27 21.24 -15.16
CA SER A 504 -34.21 21.20 -14.05
C SER A 504 -33.79 22.17 -12.96
N GLN A 505 -34.76 22.64 -12.16
CA GLN A 505 -34.48 23.37 -10.92
C GLN A 505 -34.03 22.43 -9.78
N LEU A 506 -34.33 21.13 -9.87
CA LEU A 506 -33.85 20.14 -8.92
C LEU A 506 -32.39 19.82 -9.24
N LEU A 507 -31.51 20.18 -8.32
CA LEU A 507 -30.08 19.95 -8.45
C LEU A 507 -29.71 18.50 -8.06
N PRO A 508 -28.88 17.81 -8.86
CA PRO A 508 -28.47 16.42 -8.62
C PRO A 508 -27.57 16.31 -7.40
N ARG A 509 -27.80 15.34 -6.53
CA ARG A 509 -26.99 15.07 -5.33
C ARG A 509 -26.10 13.85 -5.54
N LEU A 510 -25.09 13.72 -4.68
CA LEU A 510 -24.25 12.52 -4.63
C LEU A 510 -25.13 11.27 -4.52
N TYR A 511 -24.81 10.24 -5.31
CA TYR A 511 -25.56 8.97 -5.47
C TYR A 511 -26.87 9.02 -6.25
N ASP A 512 -27.26 10.16 -6.81
CA ASP A 512 -28.36 10.19 -7.77
C ASP A 512 -28.00 9.36 -9.01
N ASN A 513 -28.93 8.55 -9.50
CA ASN A 513 -28.74 7.78 -10.73
C ASN A 513 -28.75 8.69 -11.96
N LEU A 514 -27.58 9.27 -12.29
CA LEU A 514 -27.41 10.13 -13.47
C LEU A 514 -27.17 9.35 -14.77
N LEU A 515 -27.09 8.01 -14.69
CA LEU A 515 -26.71 7.13 -15.79
C LEU A 515 -27.73 7.22 -16.95
N GLY A 516 -27.26 7.63 -18.13
CA GLY A 516 -28.06 7.63 -19.36
C GLY A 516 -28.84 8.92 -19.65
N SER A 517 -28.66 9.98 -18.86
CA SER A 517 -29.23 11.30 -19.19
C SER A 517 -28.44 11.93 -20.35
N VAL A 518 -28.94 11.77 -21.59
CA VAL A 518 -28.43 12.55 -22.72
C VAL A 518 -28.73 14.02 -22.44
N VAL A 519 -27.69 14.83 -22.26
CA VAL A 519 -27.84 16.25 -21.98
C VAL A 519 -28.18 17.00 -23.28
N ASP A 520 -29.47 17.16 -23.58
CA ASP A 520 -29.91 18.03 -24.67
C ASP A 520 -29.82 19.50 -24.25
N CYS A 521 -28.72 20.15 -24.64
CA CYS A 521 -28.47 21.57 -24.38
C CYS A 521 -29.01 22.50 -25.47
N THR A 522 -29.73 22.01 -26.49
CA THR A 522 -30.09 22.81 -27.68
C THR A 522 -30.95 24.04 -27.37
N LYS A 523 -31.74 23.99 -26.29
CA LYS A 523 -32.63 25.06 -25.84
C LYS A 523 -32.18 25.75 -24.54
N ALA A 524 -31.07 25.30 -23.95
CA ALA A 524 -30.57 25.84 -22.69
C ALA A 524 -29.85 27.18 -22.91
N GLY A 525 -29.99 28.10 -21.95
CA GLY A 525 -29.18 29.32 -21.93
C GLY A 525 -27.70 28.96 -21.90
N ARG A 526 -26.87 29.63 -22.72
CA ARG A 526 -25.44 29.34 -22.86
C ARG A 526 -24.63 30.52 -22.36
N ARG A 527 -23.63 30.26 -21.52
CA ARG A 527 -22.57 31.20 -21.14
C ARG A 527 -21.22 30.64 -21.52
N GLU A 528 -20.33 31.53 -21.94
CA GLU A 528 -18.98 31.20 -22.36
C GLU A 528 -17.97 31.89 -21.46
N PHE A 529 -16.94 31.14 -21.06
CA PHE A 529 -15.88 31.62 -20.19
C PHE A 529 -14.54 31.20 -20.79
N PHE A 530 -13.66 32.16 -21.05
CA PHE A 530 -12.30 31.88 -21.49
C PHE A 530 -11.36 31.98 -20.29
N LEU A 531 -10.78 30.85 -19.87
CA LEU A 531 -9.88 30.80 -18.72
C LEU A 531 -8.43 30.87 -19.18
N ARG A 532 -7.67 31.76 -18.54
CA ARG A 532 -6.21 31.88 -18.63
C ARG A 532 -5.57 31.43 -17.32
N GLU A 533 -4.25 31.23 -17.34
CA GLU A 533 -3.48 30.90 -16.13
C GLU A 533 -3.83 31.87 -14.99
N GLY A 534 -4.20 31.32 -13.84
CA GLY A 534 -4.63 32.12 -12.69
C GLY A 534 -6.15 32.20 -12.51
N ASP A 535 -6.94 32.05 -13.56
CA ASP A 535 -8.39 32.20 -13.50
C ASP A 535 -9.05 31.00 -12.77
N ILE A 536 -10.14 31.31 -12.07
CA ILE A 536 -10.96 30.30 -11.39
C ILE A 536 -12.41 30.44 -11.84
N LEU A 537 -12.98 29.35 -12.35
CA LEU A 537 -14.40 29.25 -12.70
C LEU A 537 -15.12 28.34 -11.72
N TYR A 538 -16.08 28.90 -11.00
CA TYR A 538 -17.05 28.12 -10.23
C TYR A 538 -18.19 27.67 -11.14
N ILE A 539 -18.52 26.38 -11.09
CA ILE A 539 -19.70 25.79 -11.76
C ILE A 539 -20.53 25.06 -10.69
N PRO A 540 -21.80 25.45 -10.49
CA PRO A 540 -22.66 24.74 -9.55
C PRO A 540 -23.05 23.35 -10.08
N ARG A 541 -23.35 22.42 -9.17
CA ARG A 541 -23.84 21.08 -9.52
C ARG A 541 -25.09 21.16 -10.41
N GLY A 542 -25.24 20.23 -11.34
CA GLY A 542 -26.37 20.19 -12.28
C GLY A 542 -26.27 21.11 -13.49
N PHE A 543 -25.28 22.02 -13.57
CA PHE A 543 -25.07 22.87 -14.74
C PHE A 543 -24.28 22.13 -15.83
N PRO A 544 -24.88 21.85 -16.99
CA PRO A 544 -24.15 21.15 -18.03
C PRO A 544 -23.04 22.00 -18.60
N HIS A 545 -21.90 21.40 -18.87
CA HIS A 545 -20.73 22.11 -19.34
C HIS A 545 -19.85 21.23 -20.23
N LYS A 546 -19.04 21.91 -21.04
CA LYS A 546 -18.00 21.31 -21.86
C LYS A 546 -16.84 22.29 -21.99
N ALA A 547 -15.65 21.76 -22.23
CA ALA A 547 -14.44 22.56 -22.33
C ALA A 547 -13.60 22.17 -23.56
N TYR A 548 -13.16 23.17 -24.30
CA TYR A 548 -12.35 23.02 -25.51
C TYR A 548 -11.04 23.79 -25.36
N THR A 549 -9.92 23.17 -25.73
CA THR A 549 -8.61 23.84 -25.73
C THR A 549 -8.34 24.34 -27.13
N GLU A 550 -8.25 25.66 -27.30
CA GLU A 550 -7.98 26.30 -28.60
C GLU A 550 -6.45 26.44 -28.80
N SER A 551 -5.95 26.27 -30.03
CA SER A 551 -4.57 26.70 -30.36
C SER A 551 -4.47 28.21 -30.15
N GLY A 552 -3.38 28.64 -29.51
CA GLY A 552 -3.28 29.93 -28.82
C GLY A 552 -3.53 31.20 -29.63
N VAL A 553 -3.80 32.25 -28.85
CA VAL A 553 -4.01 33.65 -29.23
C VAL A 553 -2.65 34.36 -29.36
N GLY A 554 -1.66 33.79 -30.05
CA GLY A 554 -0.40 34.47 -30.43
C GLY A 554 0.41 35.22 -29.33
N ASP A 555 0.16 34.98 -28.04
CA ASP A 555 0.65 35.77 -26.90
C ASP A 555 1.82 35.11 -26.13
N GLY A 556 2.31 33.97 -26.62
CA GLY A 556 3.41 33.21 -26.01
C GLY A 556 3.00 32.27 -24.88
N SER A 557 1.70 32.16 -24.58
CA SER A 557 1.15 31.18 -23.63
C SER A 557 1.29 29.73 -24.14
N PRO A 558 1.33 28.72 -23.24
CA PRO A 558 1.30 27.32 -23.67
C PRO A 558 0.02 26.99 -24.44
N GLU A 559 0.15 26.32 -25.59
CA GLU A 559 -0.98 25.97 -26.45
C GLU A 559 -1.91 24.88 -25.86
N PHE A 560 -1.54 24.30 -24.73
CA PHE A 560 -2.31 23.26 -24.04
C PHE A 560 -3.05 23.85 -22.84
N SER A 561 -3.97 23.08 -22.24
CA SER A 561 -4.58 23.44 -20.96
C SER A 561 -4.20 22.42 -19.90
N LEU A 562 -3.71 22.89 -18.76
CA LEU A 562 -3.70 22.14 -17.50
C LEU A 562 -4.60 22.87 -16.51
N HIS A 563 -5.63 22.19 -16.00
CA HIS A 563 -6.45 22.72 -14.91
C HIS A 563 -6.66 21.69 -13.81
N LEU A 564 -6.84 22.20 -12.60
CA LEU A 564 -7.25 21.45 -11.42
C LEU A 564 -8.73 21.75 -11.14
N THR A 565 -9.53 20.73 -10.96
CA THR A 565 -10.92 20.85 -10.52
C THR A 565 -11.01 20.44 -9.06
N LEU A 566 -11.44 21.36 -8.21
CA LEU A 566 -11.75 21.11 -6.79
C LEU A 566 -13.26 20.89 -6.65
N SER A 567 -13.63 19.70 -6.18
CA SER A 567 -15.00 19.21 -6.14
C SER A 567 -15.53 19.26 -4.71
N ILE A 568 -16.54 20.11 -4.48
CA ILE A 568 -17.27 20.19 -3.21
C ILE A 568 -18.53 19.32 -3.33
N GLU A 569 -18.47 18.14 -2.73
CA GLU A 569 -19.61 17.21 -2.69
C GLU A 569 -20.71 17.78 -1.79
N VAL A 570 -21.96 17.56 -2.19
CA VAL A 570 -23.14 17.98 -1.41
C VAL A 570 -23.98 16.74 -1.15
N GLU A 571 -23.83 16.18 0.04
CA GLU A 571 -24.58 15.02 0.48
C GLU A 571 -26.09 15.34 0.62
N PRO A 572 -26.97 14.34 0.48
CA PRO A 572 -28.34 14.48 0.95
C PRO A 572 -28.35 14.79 2.45
N PRO A 573 -29.25 15.67 2.94
CA PRO A 573 -29.42 15.84 4.38
C PRO A 573 -29.71 14.47 5.01
N PHE A 574 -29.12 14.20 6.19
CA PHE A 574 -29.46 13.02 6.97
C PHE A 574 -30.99 13.00 7.21
N GLU A 575 -31.66 11.95 6.73
CA GLU A 575 -33.09 11.71 6.99
C GLU A 575 -33.35 11.32 8.45
#